data_AF-A0A1I1IS29-F1
#
_entry.id   AF-A0A1I1IS29-F1
#
_cell.length_a   1.000
_cell.length_b   1.000
_cell.length_c   1.000
_cell.angle_alpha   90.00
_cell.angle_beta   90.00
_cell.angle_gamma   90.00
#
_symmetry.space_group_name_H-M   'P 1'
#
loop_
_entity.id
_entity.type
_entity.pdbx_description
1 polymer ?
#
loop_
_entity_poly.entity_id
_entity_poly.type
_entity_poly.pdbx_seq_one_letter_code
_entity_poly.pdbx_strand_id
1 'polypeptide(L)'
;MRKYLSLIFIVITSTFVGAQNLNLRKIIQKSDLIIAIRDYQSEVIWVNDVTYKTYIKVDKTDSTNIFIFRNKIAAVPPKLILRKYTDNEDFYSDLAITKSACALNAYDPGKSYYNLFFIKKEKDEYRILMHLPMLEWEQRENYRHQIETICGVENIKKLKDRFAKTLDWFMENGLTPDSDFIEYYKSKKIITDTIQYSEKQYEKALQQFHNGKEDILPIVRKKYFDQVKQYYIQKMENILKIDQPEFQDYYAFDKAFYAIIGNRLDYESIDYVLYGYLTADKFDKYDKKIIMEHLLKLVKESI
;
A
#
# COMPACT_ATOMS: atom_id res chain seq x y z
N MET A 1 -57.13 -7.49 -5.73
CA MET A 1 -56.64 -6.76 -4.54
C MET A 1 -55.47 -7.53 -3.94
N ARG A 2 -54.31 -6.85 -3.91
CA ARG A 2 -53.14 -7.01 -3.02
C ARG A 2 -52.56 -8.42 -2.82
N LYS A 3 -51.50 -8.79 -3.56
CA LYS A 3 -50.08 -8.39 -3.38
C LYS A 3 -49.52 -8.79 -2.00
N TYR A 4 -48.95 -10.00 -1.90
CA TYR A 4 -47.75 -10.28 -1.09
C TYR A 4 -46.95 -11.41 -1.74
N LEU A 5 -46.58 -11.21 -3.00
CA LEU A 5 -45.43 -11.86 -3.62
C LEU A 5 -44.29 -10.85 -3.48
N SER A 6 -43.59 -10.85 -2.34
CA SER A 6 -42.48 -9.94 -2.13
C SER A 6 -41.50 -10.45 -1.09
N LEU A 7 -40.30 -10.74 -1.60
CA LEU A 7 -39.01 -10.50 -0.97
C LEU A 7 -38.73 -11.27 0.33
N ILE A 8 -38.32 -12.53 0.18
CA ILE A 8 -37.26 -13.03 1.04
C ILE A 8 -35.95 -12.48 0.46
N PHE A 9 -35.37 -11.58 1.24
CA PHE A 9 -34.10 -10.90 1.11
C PHE A 9 -33.03 -11.82 0.49
N ILE A 10 -32.68 -11.56 -0.78
CA ILE A 10 -31.34 -11.89 -1.26
C ILE A 10 -30.43 -10.95 -0.47
N VAL A 11 -29.67 -11.51 0.47
CA VAL A 11 -28.44 -10.89 0.94
C VAL A 11 -27.51 -10.87 -0.27
N ILE A 12 -27.69 -9.87 -1.13
CA ILE A 12 -26.68 -9.45 -2.06
C ILE A 12 -25.58 -8.99 -1.13
N THR A 13 -24.56 -9.82 -1.06
CA THR A 13 -23.21 -9.46 -0.65
C THR A 13 -23.03 -7.98 -0.90
N SER A 14 -22.94 -7.19 0.15
CA SER A 14 -22.36 -5.86 0.09
C SER A 14 -20.94 -6.05 -0.41
N THR A 15 -20.80 -6.16 -1.73
CA THR A 15 -19.59 -5.73 -2.42
C THR A 15 -19.56 -4.25 -2.16
N PHE A 16 -19.01 -3.88 -1.00
CA PHE A 16 -18.31 -2.63 -0.87
C PHE A 16 -17.27 -2.68 -1.99
N VAL A 17 -17.62 -2.13 -3.14
CA VAL A 17 -16.68 -1.69 -4.16
C VAL A 17 -16.05 -0.42 -3.58
N GLY A 18 -15.31 -0.62 -2.51
CA GLY A 18 -14.45 0.38 -1.89
C GLY A 18 -13.08 0.25 -2.53
N ALA A 19 -12.41 1.39 -2.72
CA ALA A 19 -11.02 1.44 -3.15
C ALA A 19 -10.22 0.31 -2.50
N GLN A 20 -9.75 -0.65 -3.31
CA GLN A 20 -8.99 -1.78 -2.80
C GLN A 20 -7.69 -1.23 -2.20
N ASN A 21 -7.34 -1.70 -0.98
CA ASN A 21 -6.00 -1.48 -0.41
C ASN A 21 -4.94 -1.69 -1.50
N LEU A 22 -4.03 -0.73 -1.63
CA LEU A 22 -3.03 -0.71 -2.70
C LEU A 22 -2.27 -2.03 -2.75
N ASN A 23 -2.52 -2.84 -3.78
CA ASN A 23 -1.74 -4.02 -4.06
C ASN A 23 -0.98 -3.82 -5.37
N LEU A 24 0.23 -3.25 -5.27
CA LEU A 24 1.06 -2.91 -6.41
C LEU A 24 1.29 -4.11 -7.35
N ARG A 25 1.52 -5.32 -6.80
CA ARG A 25 1.67 -6.55 -7.59
C ARG A 25 0.44 -6.83 -8.46
N LYS A 26 -0.76 -6.79 -7.87
CA LYS A 26 -2.02 -7.01 -8.60
C LYS A 26 -2.26 -5.95 -9.67
N ILE A 27 -1.96 -4.69 -9.36
CA ILE A 27 -2.14 -3.59 -10.31
C ILE A 27 -1.19 -3.75 -11.50
N ILE A 28 0.08 -4.08 -11.25
CA ILE A 28 1.05 -4.39 -12.30
C ILE A 28 0.54 -5.55 -13.17
N GLN A 29 0.05 -6.63 -12.54
CA GLN A 29 -0.48 -7.80 -13.24
C GLN A 29 -1.67 -7.48 -14.13
N LYS A 30 -2.61 -6.66 -13.65
CA LYS A 30 -3.81 -6.25 -14.38
C LYS A 30 -3.55 -5.19 -15.46
N SER A 31 -2.39 -4.55 -15.44
CA SER A 31 -2.03 -3.50 -16.40
C SER A 31 -1.53 -4.10 -17.72
N ASP A 32 -2.05 -3.57 -18.83
CA ASP A 32 -1.57 -3.84 -20.18
C ASP A 32 -0.46 -2.87 -20.57
N LEU A 33 -0.51 -1.64 -20.07
CA LEU A 33 0.49 -0.61 -20.29
C LEU A 33 0.81 0.09 -18.96
N ILE A 34 2.08 0.28 -18.65
CA ILE A 34 2.51 1.08 -17.50
C ILE A 34 3.51 2.11 -17.98
N ILE A 35 3.19 3.39 -17.78
CA ILE A 35 3.97 4.52 -18.30
C ILE A 35 4.11 5.63 -17.27
N ALA A 36 5.30 6.23 -17.21
CA ALA A 36 5.49 7.52 -16.54
C ALA A 36 5.45 8.65 -17.58
N ILE A 37 4.75 9.74 -17.26
CA ILE A 37 4.52 10.88 -18.15
C ILE A 37 4.92 12.16 -17.41
N ARG A 38 5.65 13.07 -18.08
CA ARG A 38 5.94 14.40 -17.53
C ARG A 38 4.72 15.31 -17.71
N ASP A 39 4.32 15.49 -18.96
CA ASP A 39 3.32 16.46 -19.36
C ASP A 39 2.12 15.78 -20.03
N TYR A 40 0.93 16.13 -19.55
CA TYR A 40 -0.35 15.71 -20.11
C TYR A 40 -1.41 16.80 -19.91
N GLN A 41 -2.51 16.71 -20.65
CA GLN A 41 -3.67 17.56 -20.46
C GLN A 41 -4.81 16.76 -19.85
N SER A 42 -5.60 17.39 -18.96
CA SER A 42 -6.84 16.81 -18.46
C SER A 42 -8.01 17.45 -19.19
N GLU A 43 -8.97 16.65 -19.59
CA GLU A 43 -10.21 17.10 -20.23
C GLU A 43 -11.40 16.46 -19.51
N VAL A 44 -12.48 17.23 -19.36
CA VAL A 44 -13.75 16.74 -18.83
C VAL A 44 -14.78 16.85 -19.94
N ILE A 45 -15.43 15.73 -20.26
CA ILE A 45 -16.50 15.65 -21.25
C ILE A 45 -17.80 15.33 -20.51
N TRP A 46 -18.76 16.24 -20.60
CA TRP A 46 -20.11 16.03 -20.07
C TRP A 46 -20.87 15.04 -20.96
N VAL A 47 -21.36 13.96 -20.36
CA VAL A 47 -22.21 12.96 -21.02
C VAL A 47 -23.67 13.42 -20.98
N ASN A 48 -24.07 14.06 -19.89
CA ASN A 48 -25.34 14.73 -19.67
C ASN A 48 -25.18 15.79 -18.55
N ASP A 49 -26.25 16.45 -18.15
CA ASP A 49 -26.24 17.56 -17.17
C ASP A 49 -25.70 17.20 -15.77
N VAL A 50 -25.61 15.91 -15.43
CA VAL A 50 -25.19 15.44 -14.10
C VAL A 50 -24.06 14.41 -14.13
N THR A 51 -23.62 13.97 -15.31
CA THR A 51 -22.60 12.94 -15.49
C THR A 51 -21.52 13.45 -16.42
N TYR A 52 -20.28 13.43 -15.96
CA TYR A 52 -19.10 13.74 -16.77
C TYR A 52 -18.12 12.57 -16.77
N LYS A 53 -17.24 12.54 -17.78
CA LYS A 53 -16.10 11.65 -17.86
C LYS A 53 -14.83 12.47 -17.94
N THR A 54 -13.82 12.07 -17.18
CA THR A 54 -12.51 12.73 -17.17
C THR A 54 -11.52 11.91 -17.98
N TYR A 55 -10.77 12.59 -18.84
CA TYR A 55 -9.76 12.01 -19.71
C TYR A 55 -8.41 12.69 -19.49
N ILE A 56 -7.34 11.91 -19.60
CA ILE A 56 -5.97 12.39 -19.70
C ILE A 56 -5.52 12.23 -21.15
N LYS A 57 -5.15 13.33 -21.79
CA LYS A 57 -4.64 13.39 -23.16
C LYS A 57 -3.14 13.58 -23.15
N VAL A 58 -2.45 12.76 -23.93
CA VAL A 58 -1.00 12.79 -24.11
C VAL A 58 -0.70 12.91 -25.59
N ASP A 59 -0.39 14.13 -26.03
CA ASP A 59 -0.22 14.46 -27.45
C ASP A 59 1.19 14.18 -27.98
N LYS A 60 2.17 14.02 -27.08
CA LYS A 60 3.56 13.66 -27.41
C LYS A 60 3.93 12.38 -26.68
N THR A 61 4.01 11.28 -27.43
CA THR A 61 4.39 9.96 -26.90
C THR A 61 5.84 9.61 -27.18
N ASP A 62 6.69 10.61 -27.41
CA ASP A 62 8.13 10.41 -27.58
C ASP A 62 8.84 10.09 -26.25
N SER A 63 10.09 9.67 -26.34
CA SER A 63 10.91 9.25 -25.18
C SER A 63 11.29 10.37 -24.22
N THR A 64 11.03 11.63 -24.57
CA THR A 64 11.28 12.77 -23.67
C THR A 64 10.13 12.99 -22.70
N ASN A 65 8.90 12.64 -23.14
CA ASN A 65 7.69 12.81 -22.33
C ASN A 65 7.22 11.49 -21.69
N ILE A 66 7.27 10.36 -22.42
CA ILE A 66 6.76 9.06 -21.96
C ILE A 66 7.89 8.08 -21.72
N PHE A 67 7.87 7.45 -20.55
CA PHE A 67 8.75 6.36 -20.17
C PHE A 67 7.93 5.10 -19.98
N ILE A 68 8.16 4.09 -20.80
CA ILE A 68 7.40 2.83 -20.79
C ILE A 68 8.08 1.83 -19.87
N PHE A 69 7.37 1.37 -18.84
CA PHE A 69 7.86 0.37 -17.89
C PHE A 69 7.29 -1.02 -18.14
N ARG A 70 6.12 -1.10 -18.77
CA ARG A 70 5.50 -2.35 -19.23
C ARG A 70 4.66 -2.07 -20.45
N ASN A 71 4.77 -2.92 -21.46
CA ASN A 71 3.92 -2.84 -22.65
C ASN A 71 3.49 -4.23 -23.12
N LYS A 72 2.22 -4.56 -22.92
CA LYS A 72 1.53 -5.75 -23.46
C LYS A 72 0.59 -5.39 -24.63
N ILE A 73 0.49 -4.12 -24.99
CA ILE A 73 -0.23 -3.70 -26.20
C ILE A 73 0.74 -3.75 -27.39
N ALA A 74 0.26 -4.17 -28.57
CA ALA A 74 1.11 -4.35 -29.75
C ALA A 74 1.92 -3.09 -30.12
N ALA A 75 1.32 -1.91 -29.97
CA ALA A 75 1.99 -0.61 -30.11
C ALA A 75 1.27 0.45 -29.25
N VAL A 76 2.04 1.38 -28.69
CA VAL A 76 1.49 2.59 -28.05
C VAL A 76 1.12 3.58 -29.16
N PRO A 77 -0.13 4.08 -29.22
CA PRO A 77 -0.54 5.02 -30.25
C PRO A 77 0.21 6.36 -30.11
N PRO A 78 0.46 7.11 -31.20
CA PRO A 78 1.14 8.42 -31.15
C PRO A 78 0.43 9.49 -30.32
N LYS A 79 -0.88 9.33 -30.13
CA LYS A 79 -1.71 10.10 -29.21
C LYS A 79 -2.42 9.14 -28.29
N LEU A 80 -2.32 9.37 -27.00
CA LEU A 80 -2.91 8.50 -25.98
C LEU A 80 -4.00 9.26 -25.24
N ILE A 81 -5.20 8.69 -25.22
CA ILE A 81 -6.35 9.21 -24.48
C ILE A 81 -6.71 8.17 -23.43
N LEU A 82 -6.54 8.54 -22.16
CA LEU A 82 -6.74 7.67 -21.03
C LEU A 82 -7.97 8.11 -20.25
N ARG A 83 -8.97 7.24 -20.10
CA ARG A 83 -10.14 7.55 -19.29
C ARG A 83 -9.84 7.30 -17.80
N LYS A 84 -10.14 8.28 -16.95
CA LYS A 84 -10.19 8.08 -15.49
C LYS A 84 -11.48 7.37 -15.11
N TYR A 85 -11.38 6.39 -14.21
CA TYR A 85 -12.56 5.80 -13.59
C TYR A 85 -13.27 6.83 -12.69
N THR A 86 -14.60 6.74 -12.65
CA THR A 86 -15.43 7.48 -11.69
C THR A 86 -15.84 6.56 -10.53
N ASP A 87 -16.28 7.14 -9.42
CA ASP A 87 -16.82 6.38 -8.28
C ASP A 87 -17.85 5.35 -8.79
N ASN A 88 -17.73 4.10 -8.31
CA ASN A 88 -18.43 2.86 -8.73
C ASN A 88 -17.76 1.99 -9.81
N GLU A 89 -16.60 2.38 -10.35
CA GLU A 89 -15.82 1.51 -11.25
C GLU A 89 -14.62 0.87 -10.49
N ASP A 90 -14.18 -0.33 -10.90
CA ASP A 90 -13.05 -1.02 -10.26
C ASP A 90 -11.73 -0.29 -10.56
N PHE A 91 -11.33 0.65 -9.68
CA PHE A 91 -10.05 1.34 -9.74
C PHE A 91 -9.30 1.27 -8.40
N TYR A 92 -7.99 1.44 -8.46
CA TYR A 92 -7.13 1.51 -7.29
C TYR A 92 -6.87 2.98 -6.96
N SER A 93 -7.40 3.44 -5.83
CA SER A 93 -7.22 4.82 -5.36
C SER A 93 -5.80 5.05 -4.86
N ASP A 94 -5.23 6.21 -5.21
CA ASP A 94 -3.96 6.71 -4.71
C ASP A 94 -4.06 7.33 -3.31
N LEU A 95 -5.28 7.58 -2.81
CA LEU A 95 -5.55 8.06 -1.44
C LEU A 95 -5.00 7.11 -0.36
N ALA A 96 -4.74 5.84 -0.70
CA ALA A 96 -4.08 4.89 0.21
C ALA A 96 -2.54 5.07 0.29
N ILE A 97 -1.95 5.76 -0.69
CA ILE A 97 -0.50 5.91 -0.89
C ILE A 97 -0.02 7.24 -0.31
N THR A 98 -0.79 8.30 -0.53
CA THR A 98 -0.65 9.55 0.20
C THR A 98 -1.24 9.30 1.59
N LYS A 99 -0.41 8.92 2.57
CA LYS A 99 -0.80 8.78 4.00
C LYS A 99 -1.37 10.07 4.64
N SER A 100 -1.76 11.04 3.82
CA SER A 100 -2.67 12.10 4.15
C SER A 100 -3.32 12.58 2.84
N ALA A 101 -4.64 12.65 2.82
CA ALA A 101 -5.37 13.47 1.85
C ALA A 101 -5.09 15.00 2.04
N CYS A 102 -4.05 15.37 2.81
CA CYS A 102 -3.73 16.73 3.23
C CYS A 102 -2.26 17.13 3.02
N ALA A 103 -1.34 16.21 2.73
CA ALA A 103 0.00 16.56 2.26
C ALA A 103 0.03 16.44 0.73
N LEU A 104 -0.50 17.46 0.05
CA LEU A 104 0.01 17.78 -1.27
C LEU A 104 1.51 17.99 -1.08
N ASN A 105 2.36 17.11 -1.65
CA ASN A 105 3.78 17.39 -1.73
C ASN A 105 3.91 18.82 -2.27
N ALA A 106 4.50 19.72 -1.48
CA ALA A 106 4.65 21.11 -1.89
C ALA A 106 5.37 21.11 -3.24
N TYR A 107 4.71 21.65 -4.26
CA TYR A 107 5.26 21.72 -5.61
C TYR A 107 6.53 22.57 -5.55
N ASP A 108 7.68 21.94 -5.80
CA ASP A 108 8.95 22.63 -5.92
C ASP A 108 9.19 22.94 -7.40
N PRO A 109 9.13 24.21 -7.83
CA PRO A 109 9.34 24.59 -9.22
C PRO A 109 10.76 24.25 -9.73
N GLY A 110 11.72 23.98 -8.84
CA GLY A 110 13.07 23.54 -9.21
C GLY A 110 13.18 22.04 -9.54
N LYS A 111 12.13 21.25 -9.29
CA LYS A 111 12.13 19.80 -9.49
C LYS A 111 11.29 19.37 -10.69
N SER A 112 11.74 18.30 -11.34
CA SER A 112 10.95 17.61 -12.37
C SER A 112 10.12 16.50 -11.74
N TYR A 113 8.85 16.45 -12.10
CA TYR A 113 7.91 15.45 -11.61
C TYR A 113 7.40 14.55 -12.73
N TYR A 114 7.05 13.32 -12.36
CA TYR A 114 6.49 12.32 -13.25
C TYR A 114 5.15 11.83 -12.71
N ASN A 115 4.27 11.46 -13.62
CA ASN A 115 2.98 10.88 -13.32
C ASN A 115 2.96 9.45 -13.83
N LEU A 116 2.88 8.48 -12.92
CA LEU A 116 2.88 7.06 -13.27
C LEU A 116 1.44 6.58 -13.45
N PHE A 117 1.13 6.05 -14.62
CA PHE A 117 -0.17 5.53 -14.99
C PHE A 117 -0.10 4.02 -15.21
N PHE A 118 -1.02 3.31 -14.55
CA PHE A 118 -1.28 1.90 -14.75
C PHE A 118 -2.53 1.78 -15.61
N ILE A 119 -2.40 1.22 -16.81
CA ILE A 119 -3.41 1.32 -17.86
C ILE A 119 -3.84 -0.08 -18.29
N LYS A 120 -5.15 -0.27 -18.41
CA LYS A 120 -5.78 -1.44 -19.00
C LYS A 120 -6.38 -1.07 -20.34
N LYS A 121 -6.14 -1.87 -21.38
CA LYS A 121 -6.77 -1.71 -22.68
C LYS A 121 -8.05 -2.55 -22.71
N GLU A 122 -9.19 -1.90 -22.86
CA GLU A 122 -10.49 -2.56 -22.99
C GLU A 122 -11.10 -2.23 -24.35
N LYS A 123 -11.03 -3.20 -25.28
CA LYS A 123 -11.41 -3.01 -26.68
C LYS A 123 -10.67 -1.80 -27.29
N ASP A 124 -11.38 -0.70 -27.52
CA ASP A 124 -10.89 0.51 -28.16
C ASP A 124 -10.56 1.63 -27.14
N GLU A 125 -10.71 1.37 -25.85
CA GLU A 125 -10.50 2.36 -24.78
C GLU A 125 -9.28 2.01 -23.91
N TYR A 126 -8.53 3.03 -23.51
CA TYR A 126 -7.47 2.91 -22.51
C TYR A 126 -7.96 3.48 -21.19
N ARG A 127 -7.99 2.64 -20.15
CA ARG A 127 -8.52 3.00 -18.82
C ARG A 127 -7.43 3.04 -17.78
N ILE A 128 -7.43 4.08 -16.95
CA ILE A 128 -6.47 4.26 -15.87
C ILE A 128 -6.91 3.40 -14.67
N LEU A 129 -6.22 2.29 -14.40
CA LEU A 129 -6.41 1.49 -13.20
C LEU A 129 -5.90 2.20 -11.94
N MET A 130 -4.80 2.94 -12.06
CA MET A 130 -4.18 3.70 -10.99
C MET A 130 -3.35 4.85 -11.58
N HIS A 131 -3.31 5.98 -10.89
CA HIS A 131 -2.47 7.13 -11.20
C HIS A 131 -1.69 7.51 -9.95
N LEU A 132 -0.35 7.55 -10.03
CA LEU A 132 0.51 8.12 -8.99
C LEU A 132 1.02 9.48 -9.47
N PRO A 133 0.47 10.59 -8.94
CA PRO A 133 0.90 11.92 -9.34
C PRO A 133 2.21 12.33 -8.65
N MET A 134 2.90 13.29 -9.27
CA MET A 134 3.99 14.05 -8.65
C MET A 134 5.16 13.21 -8.09
N LEU A 135 5.56 12.17 -8.80
CA LEU A 135 6.73 11.36 -8.44
C LEU A 135 8.02 12.11 -8.76
N GLU A 136 8.91 12.24 -7.78
CA GLU A 136 10.30 12.64 -8.02
C GLU A 136 11.08 11.53 -8.75
N TRP A 137 12.24 11.88 -9.29
CA TRP A 137 13.08 10.94 -10.04
C TRP A 137 13.39 9.65 -9.28
N GLU A 138 13.82 9.74 -8.02
CA GLU A 138 14.16 8.57 -7.21
C GLU A 138 12.97 7.65 -6.96
N GLN A 139 11.79 8.25 -6.70
CA GLN A 139 10.55 7.49 -6.51
C GLN A 139 10.14 6.80 -7.81
N ARG A 140 10.26 7.50 -8.95
CA ARG A 140 10.00 6.94 -10.28
C ARG A 140 10.91 5.75 -10.58
N GLU A 141 12.22 5.88 -10.35
CA GLU A 141 13.16 4.78 -10.59
C GLU A 141 12.91 3.60 -9.67
N ASN A 142 12.53 3.85 -8.41
CA ASN A 142 12.11 2.78 -7.51
C ASN A 142 10.89 2.02 -8.07
N TYR A 143 9.82 2.72 -8.47
CA TYR A 143 8.66 2.08 -9.10
C TYR A 143 9.03 1.33 -10.38
N ARG A 144 9.86 1.92 -11.24
CA ARG A 144 10.35 1.28 -12.46
C ARG A 144 11.01 -0.06 -12.13
N HIS A 145 11.96 -0.07 -11.19
CA HIS A 145 12.68 -1.29 -10.78
C HIS A 145 11.71 -2.37 -10.26
N GLN A 146 10.74 -1.98 -9.44
CA GLN A 146 9.71 -2.89 -8.93
C GLN A 146 8.86 -3.50 -10.04
N ILE A 147 8.42 -2.68 -11.00
CA ILE A 147 7.59 -3.09 -12.14
C ILE A 147 8.36 -4.04 -13.04
N GLU A 148 9.56 -3.67 -13.47
CA GLU A 148 10.38 -4.47 -14.38
C GLU A 148 10.73 -5.83 -13.74
N THR A 149 11.09 -5.84 -12.45
CA THR A 149 11.45 -7.06 -11.74
C THR A 149 10.28 -8.04 -11.65
N ILE A 150 9.09 -7.60 -11.22
CA ILE A 150 7.94 -8.52 -11.13
C ILE A 150 7.46 -8.99 -12.50
N CYS A 151 7.52 -8.13 -13.53
CA CYS A 151 7.21 -8.53 -14.91
C CYS A 151 8.17 -9.62 -15.41
N GLY A 152 9.46 -9.53 -15.07
CA GLY A 152 10.43 -10.58 -15.35
C GLY A 152 10.08 -11.90 -14.66
N VAL A 153 9.69 -11.84 -13.37
CA VAL A 153 9.29 -13.01 -12.58
C VAL A 153 8.03 -13.69 -13.14
N GLU A 154 7.04 -12.94 -13.63
CA GLU A 154 5.80 -13.47 -14.22
C GLU A 154 6.05 -14.43 -15.39
N ASN A 155 7.15 -14.24 -16.13
CA ASN A 155 7.51 -15.05 -17.30
C ASN A 155 8.15 -16.40 -16.96
N ILE A 156 8.51 -16.64 -15.69
CA ILE A 156 9.15 -17.89 -15.26
C ILE A 156 8.15 -19.04 -15.37
N LYS A 157 8.38 -20.03 -16.25
CA LYS A 157 7.44 -21.16 -16.48
C LYS A 157 7.32 -22.10 -15.27
N LYS A 158 8.43 -22.40 -14.59
CA LYS A 158 8.45 -23.32 -13.46
C LYS A 158 7.85 -22.65 -12.23
N LEU A 159 6.68 -23.11 -11.80
CA LEU A 159 5.89 -22.47 -10.75
C LEU A 159 6.63 -22.36 -9.41
N LYS A 160 7.43 -23.35 -9.01
CA LYS A 160 8.23 -23.28 -7.78
C LYS A 160 9.27 -22.15 -7.83
N ASP A 161 9.89 -21.95 -8.98
CA ASP A 161 10.91 -20.91 -9.15
C ASP A 161 10.23 -19.53 -9.22
N ARG A 162 9.09 -19.43 -9.92
CA ARG A 162 8.25 -18.23 -9.93
C ARG A 162 7.80 -17.84 -8.53
N PHE A 163 7.34 -18.81 -7.73
CA PHE A 163 6.95 -18.61 -6.34
C PHE A 163 8.10 -18.00 -5.52
N ALA A 164 9.26 -18.66 -5.51
CA ALA A 164 10.42 -18.21 -4.74
C ALA A 164 10.87 -16.80 -5.16
N LYS A 165 10.90 -16.51 -6.46
CA LYS A 165 11.26 -15.18 -6.97
C LYS A 165 10.20 -14.10 -6.70
N THR A 166 8.93 -14.47 -6.63
CA THR A 166 7.88 -13.52 -6.23
C THR A 166 7.97 -13.22 -4.74
N LEU A 167 8.31 -14.20 -3.90
CA LEU A 167 8.61 -13.97 -2.48
C LEU A 167 9.81 -13.05 -2.29
N ASP A 168 10.90 -13.27 -3.05
CA ASP A 168 12.06 -12.38 -3.03
C ASP A 168 11.65 -10.93 -3.35
N TRP A 169 10.82 -10.74 -4.37
CA TRP A 169 10.28 -9.43 -4.74
C TRP A 169 9.44 -8.80 -3.62
N PHE A 170 8.59 -9.56 -2.93
CA PHE A 170 7.85 -9.05 -1.76
C PHE A 170 8.82 -8.56 -0.67
N MET A 171 9.85 -9.35 -0.33
CA MET A 171 10.81 -9.01 0.73
C MET A 171 11.63 -7.79 0.35
N GLU A 172 12.09 -7.68 -0.89
CA GLU A 172 12.88 -6.55 -1.40
C GLU A 172 12.11 -5.23 -1.35
N ASN A 173 10.78 -5.29 -1.41
CA ASN A 173 9.90 -4.13 -1.36
C ASN A 173 9.31 -3.84 0.02
N GLY A 174 9.68 -4.64 1.03
CA GLY A 174 9.16 -4.50 2.38
C GLY A 174 7.66 -4.81 2.48
N LEU A 175 7.17 -5.72 1.64
CA LEU A 175 5.76 -6.10 1.52
C LEU A 175 5.54 -7.54 1.98
N THR A 176 4.38 -7.81 2.57
CA THR A 176 3.93 -9.18 2.82
C THR A 176 3.22 -9.77 1.59
N PRO A 177 3.32 -11.08 1.35
CA PRO A 177 2.53 -11.74 0.32
C PRO A 177 1.02 -11.56 0.54
N ASP A 178 0.29 -11.21 -0.52
CA ASP A 178 -1.16 -11.03 -0.45
C ASP A 178 -1.94 -12.37 -0.47
N SER A 179 -3.21 -12.31 -0.04
CA SER A 179 -4.09 -13.48 0.07
C SER A 179 -4.19 -14.27 -1.23
N ASP A 180 -4.44 -13.62 -2.37
CA ASP A 180 -4.60 -14.29 -3.66
C ASP A 180 -3.31 -14.99 -4.09
N PHE A 181 -2.14 -14.39 -3.79
CA PHE A 181 -0.86 -15.04 -4.00
C PHE A 181 -0.75 -16.33 -3.18
N ILE A 182 -1.05 -16.26 -1.88
CA ILE A 182 -1.01 -17.41 -0.97
C ILE A 182 -1.97 -18.51 -1.46
N GLU A 183 -3.23 -18.15 -1.72
CA GLU A 183 -4.27 -19.07 -2.18
C GLU A 183 -3.90 -19.74 -3.51
N TYR A 184 -3.39 -18.98 -4.47
CA TYR A 184 -2.95 -19.52 -5.76
C TYR A 184 -1.87 -20.60 -5.55
N TYR A 185 -0.80 -20.30 -4.82
CA TYR A 185 0.29 -21.27 -4.63
C TYR A 185 -0.06 -22.41 -3.68
N LYS A 186 -1.02 -22.22 -2.77
CA LYS A 186 -1.62 -23.29 -1.96
C LYS A 186 -2.41 -24.25 -2.85
N SER A 187 -3.26 -23.75 -3.75
CA SER A 187 -4.02 -24.58 -4.70
C SER A 187 -3.13 -25.39 -5.65
N LYS A 188 -1.92 -24.88 -5.94
CA LYS A 188 -0.89 -25.57 -6.74
C LYS A 188 -0.02 -26.53 -5.91
N LYS A 189 -0.31 -26.71 -4.61
CA LYS A 189 0.44 -27.56 -3.69
C LYS A 189 1.94 -27.18 -3.61
N ILE A 190 2.25 -25.90 -3.80
CA ILE A 190 3.63 -25.37 -3.67
C ILE A 190 3.91 -24.96 -2.23
N ILE A 191 2.89 -24.48 -1.53
CA ILE A 191 2.90 -24.21 -0.08
C ILE A 191 1.74 -24.92 0.60
N THR A 192 1.82 -25.03 1.93
CA THR A 192 0.76 -25.52 2.80
C THR A 192 -0.03 -24.33 3.38
N ASP A 193 -0.43 -24.39 4.65
CA ASP A 193 -1.07 -23.26 5.36
C ASP A 193 -0.10 -22.13 5.70
N THR A 194 1.21 -22.41 5.68
CA THR A 194 2.25 -21.42 6.01
C THR A 194 3.30 -21.33 4.91
N ILE A 195 3.78 -20.13 4.65
CA ILE A 195 4.97 -19.92 3.81
C ILE A 195 6.22 -20.24 4.65
N GLN A 196 7.08 -21.10 4.10
CA GLN A 196 8.43 -21.29 4.62
C GLN A 196 9.37 -20.34 3.89
N TYR A 197 9.96 -19.39 4.63
CA TYR A 197 10.95 -18.47 4.11
C TYR A 197 12.36 -19.03 4.30
N SER A 198 13.24 -18.80 3.33
CA SER A 198 14.67 -19.07 3.46
C SER A 198 15.35 -18.06 4.40
N GLU A 199 16.53 -18.41 4.91
CA GLU A 199 17.38 -17.52 5.71
C GLU A 199 17.61 -16.17 5.02
N LYS A 200 17.97 -16.20 3.73
CA LYS A 200 18.19 -14.99 2.92
C LYS A 200 16.93 -14.11 2.81
N GLN A 201 15.75 -14.71 2.77
CA GLN A 201 14.49 -13.96 2.71
C GLN A 201 14.17 -13.29 4.05
N TYR A 202 14.44 -13.98 5.16
CA TYR A 202 14.34 -13.41 6.50
C TYR A 202 15.32 -12.23 6.69
N GLU A 203 16.57 -12.38 6.26
CA GLU A 203 17.57 -11.30 6.32
C GLU A 203 17.16 -10.07 5.51
N LYS A 204 16.66 -10.27 4.29
CA LYS A 204 16.12 -9.18 3.45
C LYS A 204 14.93 -8.48 4.11
N ALA A 205 14.01 -9.25 4.67
CA ALA A 205 12.84 -8.71 5.37
C ALA A 205 13.26 -7.85 6.57
N LEU A 206 14.24 -8.32 7.35
CA LEU A 206 14.80 -7.59 8.47
C LEU A 206 15.48 -6.28 8.02
N GLN A 207 16.24 -6.32 6.94
CA GLN A 207 16.86 -5.12 6.38
C GLN A 207 15.80 -4.08 5.97
N GLN A 208 14.74 -4.49 5.26
CA GLN A 208 13.67 -3.57 4.89
C GLN A 208 12.89 -3.03 6.10
N PHE A 209 12.70 -3.87 7.13
CA PHE A 209 12.11 -3.44 8.39
C PHE A 209 12.92 -2.33 9.05
N HIS A 210 14.26 -2.49 9.14
CA HIS A 210 15.15 -1.43 9.67
C HIS A 210 15.15 -0.16 8.82
N ASN A 211 14.88 -0.28 7.52
CA ASN A 211 14.66 0.87 6.62
C ASN A 211 13.27 1.53 6.77
N GLY A 212 12.47 1.12 7.76
CA GLY A 212 11.15 1.69 8.06
C GLY A 212 9.99 1.08 7.28
N LYS A 213 10.18 -0.05 6.59
CA LYS A 213 9.08 -0.79 5.93
C LYS A 213 8.38 -1.71 6.92
N GLU A 214 7.61 -1.12 7.82
CA GLU A 214 6.96 -1.84 8.93
C GLU A 214 5.88 -2.85 8.50
N ASP A 215 5.35 -2.77 7.27
CA ASP A 215 4.37 -3.73 6.75
C ASP A 215 4.91 -5.17 6.71
N ILE A 216 6.25 -5.35 6.67
CA ILE A 216 6.92 -6.65 6.72
C ILE A 216 6.94 -7.28 8.13
N LEU A 217 6.44 -6.57 9.16
CA LEU A 217 6.44 -6.98 10.57
C LEU A 217 5.98 -8.44 10.80
N PRO A 218 4.88 -8.94 10.19
CA PRO A 218 4.43 -10.31 10.43
C PRO A 218 5.46 -11.40 10.09
N ILE A 219 6.40 -11.10 9.18
CA ILE A 219 7.45 -12.02 8.74
C ILE A 219 8.65 -11.94 9.69
N VAL A 220 9.12 -10.72 9.99
CA VAL A 220 10.32 -10.52 10.81
C VAL A 220 10.09 -10.84 12.28
N ARG A 221 8.91 -10.51 12.82
CA ARG A 221 8.59 -10.69 14.26
C ARG A 221 8.67 -12.15 14.69
N LYS A 222 8.31 -13.09 13.81
CA LYS A 222 8.31 -14.53 14.11
C LYS A 222 9.71 -15.06 14.41
N LYS A 223 10.75 -14.46 13.83
CA LYS A 223 12.13 -14.96 13.90
C LYS A 223 13.08 -14.02 14.65
N TYR A 224 12.89 -12.71 14.50
CA TYR A 224 13.76 -11.67 15.03
C TYR A 224 13.02 -10.79 16.06
N PHE A 225 12.27 -11.42 16.98
CA PHE A 225 11.45 -10.69 17.94
C PHE A 225 12.25 -9.66 18.75
N ASP A 226 13.44 -10.01 19.24
CA ASP A 226 14.27 -9.09 20.02
C ASP A 226 14.69 -7.85 19.21
N GLN A 227 15.07 -8.03 17.95
CA GLN A 227 15.45 -6.91 17.08
C GLN A 227 14.25 -6.01 16.77
N VAL A 228 13.07 -6.60 16.54
CA VAL A 228 11.81 -5.88 16.39
C VAL A 228 11.46 -5.11 17.67
N LYS A 229 11.61 -5.74 18.84
CA LYS A 229 11.39 -5.12 20.14
C LYS A 229 12.30 -3.91 20.35
N GLN A 230 13.61 -4.05 20.09
CA GLN A 230 14.56 -2.95 20.21
C GLN A 230 14.26 -1.79 19.25
N TYR A 231 13.89 -2.10 18.00
CA TYR A 231 13.48 -1.07 17.03
C TYR A 231 12.32 -0.21 17.56
N TYR A 232 11.26 -0.84 18.07
CA TYR A 232 10.09 -0.11 18.57
C TYR A 232 10.33 0.55 19.93
N ILE A 233 11.16 -0.03 20.81
CA ILE A 233 11.64 0.65 22.03
C ILE A 233 12.33 1.96 21.67
N GLN A 234 13.26 1.93 20.71
CA GLN A 234 13.97 3.13 20.28
C GLN A 234 13.01 4.18 19.72
N LYS A 235 12.00 3.75 18.95
CA LYS A 235 10.96 4.63 18.41
C LYS A 235 10.14 5.30 19.53
N MET A 236 9.70 4.53 20.52
CA MET A 236 8.99 5.04 21.71
C MET A 236 9.85 6.00 22.53
N GLU A 237 11.13 5.69 22.74
CA GLU A 237 12.08 6.57 23.43
C GLU A 237 12.30 7.90 22.69
N ASN A 238 12.33 7.87 21.36
CA ASN A 238 12.48 9.09 20.57
C ASN A 238 11.24 9.98 20.68
N ILE A 239 10.04 9.40 20.72
CA ILE A 239 8.79 10.13 20.92
C ILE A 239 8.76 10.78 22.32
N LEU A 240 9.19 10.07 23.36
CA LEU A 240 9.27 10.59 24.73
C LEU A 240 10.19 11.81 24.90
N LYS A 241 11.13 12.02 23.97
CA LYS A 241 12.05 13.19 23.97
C LYS A 241 11.42 14.44 23.34
N ILE A 242 10.25 14.34 22.71
CA ILE A 242 9.55 15.47 22.11
C ILE A 242 8.96 16.33 23.25
N ASP A 243 9.32 17.61 23.29
CA ASP A 243 8.89 18.54 24.35
C ASP A 243 7.38 18.80 24.33
N GLN A 244 6.80 18.89 23.13
CA GLN A 244 5.37 19.09 22.92
C GLN A 244 4.84 18.08 21.89
N PRO A 245 4.55 16.84 22.31
CA PRO A 245 4.02 15.83 21.41
C PRO A 245 2.62 16.20 20.92
N GLU A 246 2.36 15.93 19.65
CA GLU A 246 1.06 16.12 19.02
C GLU A 246 0.31 14.78 18.90
N PHE A 247 -0.94 14.82 18.43
CA PHE A 247 -1.78 13.63 18.28
C PHE A 247 -1.07 12.49 17.52
N GLN A 248 -0.37 12.80 16.42
CA GLN A 248 0.35 11.81 15.63
C GLN A 248 1.50 11.13 16.39
N ASP A 249 2.12 11.82 17.35
CA ASP A 249 3.21 11.26 18.15
C ASP A 249 2.66 10.23 19.13
N TYR A 250 1.54 10.55 19.80
CA TYR A 250 0.83 9.61 20.66
C TYR A 250 0.34 8.39 19.90
N TYR A 251 -0.24 8.59 18.70
CA TYR A 251 -0.66 7.51 17.82
C TYR A 251 0.52 6.64 17.34
N ALA A 252 1.67 7.25 17.04
CA ALA A 252 2.87 6.51 16.66
C ALA A 252 3.45 5.70 17.82
N PHE A 253 3.42 6.24 19.05
CA PHE A 253 3.83 5.54 20.26
C PHE A 253 2.95 4.32 20.51
N ASP A 254 1.63 4.54 20.47
CA ASP A 254 0.61 3.50 20.54
C ASP A 254 0.96 2.35 19.56
N LYS A 255 1.13 2.67 18.27
CA LYS A 255 1.42 1.61 17.28
C LYS A 255 2.70 0.85 17.59
N ALA A 256 3.75 1.53 18.07
CA ALA A 256 5.01 0.90 18.43
C ALA A 256 4.84 -0.05 19.63
N PHE A 257 4.08 0.36 20.65
CA PHE A 257 3.74 -0.47 21.79
C PHE A 257 2.96 -1.73 21.36
N TYR A 258 1.89 -1.55 20.57
CA TYR A 258 1.08 -2.66 20.08
C TYR A 258 1.87 -3.62 19.17
N ALA A 259 2.83 -3.11 18.39
CA ALA A 259 3.67 -3.96 17.54
C ALA A 259 4.51 -4.97 18.36
N ILE A 260 4.89 -4.61 19.60
CA ILE A 260 5.64 -5.49 20.51
C ILE A 260 4.70 -6.41 21.28
N ILE A 261 3.68 -5.85 21.93
CA ILE A 261 2.82 -6.59 22.85
C ILE A 261 1.77 -7.42 22.10
N GLY A 262 1.23 -6.91 20.98
CA GLY A 262 0.15 -7.54 20.22
C GLY A 262 -1.07 -7.82 21.09
N ASN A 263 -1.72 -8.97 20.85
CA ASN A 263 -2.92 -9.41 21.59
C ASN A 263 -2.62 -10.00 22.98
N ARG A 264 -1.43 -9.74 23.55
CA ARG A 264 -1.06 -10.28 24.87
C ARG A 264 -1.64 -9.47 26.03
N LEU A 265 -2.19 -8.29 25.76
CA LEU A 265 -2.93 -7.53 26.77
C LEU A 265 -4.31 -8.13 26.96
N ASP A 266 -4.65 -8.38 28.21
CA ASP A 266 -6.03 -8.60 28.61
C ASP A 266 -6.81 -7.30 28.42
N TYR A 267 -8.00 -7.37 27.82
CA TYR A 267 -8.88 -6.23 27.59
C TYR A 267 -9.30 -5.54 28.90
N GLU A 268 -9.26 -6.27 30.02
CA GLU A 268 -9.56 -5.74 31.35
C GLU A 268 -8.31 -5.25 32.10
N SER A 269 -7.11 -5.39 31.52
CA SER A 269 -5.87 -4.95 32.17
C SER A 269 -5.77 -3.42 32.21
N ILE A 270 -5.19 -2.92 33.31
CA ILE A 270 -4.87 -1.49 33.46
C ILE A 270 -4.00 -1.02 32.29
N ASP A 271 -3.06 -1.84 31.82
CA ASP A 271 -2.18 -1.50 30.70
C ASP A 271 -2.94 -1.32 29.37
N TYR A 272 -3.97 -2.14 29.12
CA TYR A 272 -4.85 -1.99 27.95
C TYR A 272 -5.63 -0.68 28.00
N VAL A 273 -6.18 -0.36 29.17
CA VAL A 273 -6.94 0.87 29.40
C VAL A 273 -6.03 2.11 29.24
N LEU A 274 -4.84 2.08 29.82
CA LEU A 274 -3.86 3.17 29.75
C LEU A 274 -3.38 3.42 28.33
N TYR A 275 -3.07 2.36 27.59
CA TYR A 275 -2.69 2.45 26.17
C TYR A 275 -3.77 3.14 25.33
N GLY A 276 -5.05 2.78 25.53
CA GLY A 276 -6.18 3.42 24.83
C GLY A 276 -6.37 4.91 25.15
N TYR A 277 -5.81 5.41 26.26
CA TYR A 277 -5.90 6.81 26.66
C TYR A 277 -4.90 7.73 25.98
N LEU A 278 -3.86 7.21 25.34
CA LEU A 278 -2.87 8.03 24.62
C LEU A 278 -3.50 8.88 23.51
N THR A 279 -4.52 8.35 22.84
CA THR A 279 -5.23 9.03 21.74
C THR A 279 -6.55 9.67 22.17
N ALA A 280 -6.92 9.61 23.45
CA ALA A 280 -8.13 10.21 23.98
C ALA A 280 -7.92 11.71 24.31
N ASP A 281 -8.96 12.53 24.10
CA ASP A 281 -8.94 13.96 24.45
C ASP A 281 -9.08 14.22 25.96
N LYS A 282 -9.40 13.17 26.73
CA LYS A 282 -9.65 13.26 28.17
C LYS A 282 -8.39 13.55 29.01
N PHE A 283 -7.21 13.23 28.48
CA PHE A 283 -5.94 13.35 29.20
C PHE A 283 -5.09 14.44 28.59
N ASP A 284 -4.47 15.24 29.45
CA ASP A 284 -3.55 16.27 29.00
C ASP A 284 -2.17 15.66 28.64
N LYS A 285 -1.27 16.52 28.16
CA LYS A 285 0.08 16.11 27.74
C LYS A 285 0.94 15.54 28.88
N TYR A 286 0.71 15.97 30.13
CA TYR A 286 1.46 15.52 31.29
C TYR A 286 1.02 14.11 31.68
N ASP A 287 -0.29 13.87 31.74
CA ASP A 287 -0.86 12.55 31.99
C ASP A 287 -0.41 11.55 30.92
N LYS A 288 -0.49 11.94 29.64
CA LYS A 288 -0.06 11.10 28.51
C LYS A 288 1.43 10.76 28.58
N LYS A 289 2.28 11.67 29.07
CA LYS A 289 3.71 11.39 29.25
C LYS A 289 3.95 10.31 30.31
N ILE A 290 3.27 10.39 31.45
CA ILE A 290 3.35 9.37 32.52
C ILE A 290 2.90 8.00 31.99
N ILE A 291 1.82 7.98 31.21
CA ILE A 291 1.33 6.76 30.56
C ILE A 291 2.39 6.17 29.63
N MET A 292 2.99 6.99 28.74
CA MET A 292 4.04 6.52 27.83
C MET A 292 5.27 5.98 28.58
N GLU A 293 5.69 6.64 29.67
CA GLU A 293 6.81 6.18 30.50
C GLU A 293 6.53 4.81 31.14
N HIS A 294 5.31 4.62 31.68
CA HIS A 294 4.86 3.34 32.23
C HIS A 294 4.84 2.23 31.17
N LEU A 295 4.22 2.48 30.01
CA LEU A 295 4.11 1.51 28.93
C LEU A 295 5.47 1.13 28.33
N LEU A 296 6.40 2.10 28.22
CA LEU A 296 7.77 1.83 27.79
C LEU A 296 8.49 0.91 28.78
N LYS A 297 8.32 1.14 30.08
CA LYS A 297 8.89 0.30 31.14
C LYS A 297 8.36 -1.14 31.04
N LEU A 298 7.04 -1.30 30.91
CA LEU A 298 6.39 -2.60 30.72
C LEU A 298 7.01 -3.37 29.55
N VAL A 299 7.14 -2.70 28.40
CA VAL A 299 7.74 -3.30 27.20
C VAL A 299 9.18 -3.73 27.45
N LYS A 300 10.01 -2.88 28.08
CA LYS A 300 11.41 -3.21 28.37
C LYS A 300 11.52 -4.46 29.24
N GLU A 301 10.62 -4.61 30.21
CA GLU A 301 10.59 -5.70 31.19
C GLU A 301 9.93 -7.00 30.66
N SER A 302 9.06 -6.92 29.65
CA SER A 302 8.35 -8.09 29.07
C SER A 302 9.24 -9.02 28.22
N ILE A 303 9.02 -10.35 28.27
CA ILE A 303 9.75 -11.39 27.50
C ILE A 303 8.91 -11.88 26.31
#